data_AF-A0A1F5MJD4-F1
#
_entry.id   AF-A0A1F5MJD4-F1
#
_cell.length_a   1.000
_cell.length_b   1.000
_cell.length_c   1.000
_cell.angle_alpha   90.00
_cell.angle_beta   90.00
_cell.angle_gamma   90.00
#
_symmetry.space_group_name_H-M   'P 1'
#
loop_
_entity.id
_entity.type
_entity.pdbx_description
1 polymer ?
#
loop_
_entity_poly.entity_id
_entity_poly.type
_entity_poly.pdbx_seq_one_letter_code
_entity_poly.pdbx_strand_id
1 'polypeptide(L)'
;MKTKKYPLISIIVSNYNGAKLNTLQECLQNFKKVDYSNFEFLLVDNASTDDSVKVAGRIFGDDHRFKIIKNPINMYSQGVNLAFQQSRGEYIALFNNDIELKDKYLHKLLAAFSKYPKLAIAQGKLLWALDHKIIDSAGESIDIYGNPVTLGYQTTDIGQYNKDEEILSATGAACLIKKSVLLKVGLYDPEYGIGYEDMDHSLRFRQMGFKIMRIKDAVCFHKRAVTDSSVMVKVKVRWHFNKNRLSTMIRNYPLVLLLKSLPITLIIYLFTFVWDMLINQKLFLALTRPMSVIWVIKSFPRLITARQRIRQDIGVKYDKEIISLFSKTDLIGKIKAVVLDKFTIKKIQYTLPWTYPAEIKKLIPTGSTVLDVGCGDGHLMSWVNYRGEYFVTGVDINNKDLQVASNCRTLVGKIPVFKNFIKGDITKKLFAKEKFDVVLCSQTIEHLSKSDALKLITKLEKLAKKRVILATINGFFQFNHRKAGKYDVHLSGWKPADFQSMGYSVQGHGFRLIYKPGLLKDISPKFLNPALFLVSYLSTPFVRVFYPAALLLIAWRDINEKT
;
A
#
# COMPACT_ATOMS: atom_id res chain seq x y z
N MET A 1 -16.62 -12.16 -59.11
CA MET A 1 -16.65 -11.71 -57.70
C MET A 1 -15.23 -11.65 -57.17
N LYS A 2 -14.67 -10.47 -56.85
CA LYS A 2 -13.34 -10.39 -56.20
C LYS A 2 -13.48 -10.97 -54.80
N THR A 3 -12.87 -12.11 -54.52
CA THR A 3 -12.77 -12.65 -53.15
C THR A 3 -12.12 -11.58 -52.28
N LYS A 4 -12.86 -11.05 -51.31
CA LYS A 4 -12.37 -9.99 -50.42
C LYS A 4 -11.31 -10.63 -49.52
N LYS A 5 -10.04 -10.57 -49.94
CA LYS A 5 -8.92 -11.14 -49.19
C LYS A 5 -8.86 -10.43 -47.84
N TYR A 6 -9.06 -11.17 -46.74
CA TYR A 6 -8.89 -10.62 -45.39
C TYR A 6 -7.49 -10.00 -45.26
N PRO A 7 -7.33 -8.85 -44.57
CA PRO A 7 -6.03 -8.21 -44.39
C PRO A 7 -5.06 -9.12 -43.63
N LEU A 8 -3.75 -8.92 -43.81
CA LEU A 8 -2.76 -9.69 -43.06
C LEU A 8 -2.74 -9.24 -41.59
N ILE A 9 -2.88 -10.17 -40.66
CA ILE A 9 -2.71 -9.92 -39.21
C ILE A 9 -1.37 -10.52 -38.75
N SER A 10 -0.51 -9.72 -38.12
CA SER A 10 0.64 -10.22 -37.37
C SER A 10 0.20 -10.56 -35.96
N ILE A 11 0.03 -11.85 -35.66
CA ILE A 11 -0.23 -12.35 -34.31
C ILE A 11 1.10 -12.37 -33.57
N ILE A 12 1.20 -11.64 -32.47
CA ILE A 12 2.38 -11.58 -31.61
C ILE A 12 2.01 -12.17 -30.26
N VAL A 13 2.68 -13.24 -29.85
CA VAL A 13 2.54 -13.83 -28.52
C VAL A 13 3.80 -13.57 -27.73
N SER A 14 3.70 -12.90 -26.59
CA SER A 14 4.82 -12.70 -25.67
C SER A 14 4.92 -13.85 -24.67
N ASN A 15 6.11 -14.43 -24.52
CA ASN A 15 6.37 -15.57 -23.66
C ASN A 15 7.57 -15.34 -22.73
N TYR A 16 7.44 -15.78 -21.49
CA TYR A 16 8.54 -15.99 -20.55
C TYR A 16 8.21 -17.18 -19.67
N ASN A 17 9.01 -18.24 -19.76
CA ASN A 17 8.86 -19.46 -18.98
C ASN A 17 7.44 -20.08 -19.00
N GLY A 18 6.76 -20.01 -20.14
CA GLY A 18 5.38 -20.46 -20.28
C GLY A 18 5.21 -21.98 -20.35
N ALA A 19 6.28 -22.73 -20.62
CA ALA A 19 6.21 -24.20 -20.62
C ALA A 19 6.03 -24.74 -19.19
N LYS A 20 6.65 -24.12 -18.18
CA LYS A 20 6.55 -24.56 -16.77
C LYS A 20 5.11 -24.67 -16.25
N LEU A 21 4.21 -23.81 -16.72
CA LEU A 21 2.81 -23.77 -16.30
C LEU A 21 1.85 -24.32 -17.36
N ASN A 22 2.37 -24.95 -18.42
CA ASN A 22 1.61 -25.42 -19.59
C ASN A 22 0.83 -24.31 -20.33
N THR A 23 0.99 -23.04 -19.96
CA THR A 23 0.22 -21.93 -20.54
C THR A 23 0.54 -21.74 -22.00
N LEU A 24 1.84 -21.74 -22.34
CA LEU A 24 2.29 -21.58 -23.72
C LEU A 24 1.73 -22.68 -24.62
N GLN A 25 1.79 -23.94 -24.18
CA GLN A 25 1.29 -25.08 -24.96
C GLN A 25 -0.21 -24.92 -25.25
N GLU A 26 -1.02 -24.63 -24.22
CA GLU A 26 -2.46 -24.46 -24.39
C GLU A 26 -2.80 -23.24 -25.26
N CYS A 27 -2.07 -22.13 -25.10
CA CYS A 27 -2.22 -20.94 -25.93
C CYS A 27 -1.93 -21.26 -27.40
N LEU A 28 -0.80 -21.91 -27.70
CA LEU A 28 -0.42 -22.28 -29.06
C LEU A 28 -1.42 -23.26 -29.70
N GLN A 29 -1.93 -24.23 -28.94
CA GLN A 29 -2.96 -25.15 -29.43
C GLN A 29 -4.28 -24.44 -29.75
N ASN A 30 -4.65 -23.41 -28.98
CA ASN A 30 -5.80 -22.56 -29.29
C ASN A 30 -5.59 -21.77 -30.58
N PHE A 31 -4.39 -21.21 -30.78
CA PHE A 31 -4.07 -20.48 -32.01
C PHE A 31 -4.00 -21.37 -33.26
N LYS A 32 -3.66 -22.66 -33.15
CA LYS A 32 -3.77 -23.60 -34.28
C LYS A 32 -5.20 -23.74 -34.79
N LYS A 33 -6.19 -23.52 -33.92
CA LYS A 33 -7.64 -23.60 -34.22
C LYS A 33 -8.25 -22.24 -34.51
N VAL A 34 -7.45 -21.17 -34.64
CA VAL A 34 -7.98 -19.83 -34.87
C VAL A 34 -8.69 -19.77 -36.21
N ASP A 35 -9.95 -19.33 -36.20
CA ASP A 35 -10.75 -19.07 -37.40
C ASP A 35 -10.32 -17.72 -38.00
N TYR A 36 -9.12 -17.69 -38.60
CA TYR A 36 -8.58 -16.60 -39.41
C TYR A 36 -7.41 -17.12 -40.23
N SER A 37 -7.43 -17.01 -41.57
CA SER A 37 -6.43 -17.69 -42.42
C SER A 37 -5.22 -16.84 -42.80
N ASN A 38 -5.40 -15.53 -43.00
CA ASN A 38 -4.35 -14.64 -43.50
C ASN A 38 -3.55 -13.99 -42.35
N PHE A 39 -2.73 -14.77 -41.66
CA PHE A 39 -1.89 -14.27 -40.57
C PHE A 39 -0.44 -14.73 -40.70
N GLU A 40 0.45 -14.02 -39.99
CA GLU A 40 1.74 -14.54 -39.55
C GLU A 40 1.75 -14.62 -38.03
N PHE A 41 2.59 -15.49 -37.48
CA PHE A 41 2.65 -15.75 -36.05
C PHE A 41 4.08 -15.54 -35.53
N LEU A 42 4.25 -14.56 -34.65
CA LEU A 42 5.51 -14.17 -34.05
C LEU A 42 5.49 -14.50 -32.56
N LEU A 43 6.22 -15.53 -32.15
CA LEU A 43 6.42 -15.83 -30.72
C LEU A 43 7.64 -15.07 -30.22
N VAL A 44 7.44 -14.15 -29.28
CA VAL A 44 8.52 -13.42 -28.61
C VAL A 44 8.93 -14.19 -27.37
N ASP A 45 10.15 -14.75 -27.38
CA ASP A 45 10.73 -15.39 -26.21
C ASP A 45 11.60 -14.40 -25.42
N ASN A 46 11.16 -14.02 -24.22
CA ASN A 46 11.80 -13.01 -23.37
C ASN A 46 12.85 -13.63 -22.43
N ALA A 47 13.85 -14.29 -23.00
CA ALA A 47 14.91 -14.99 -22.28
C ALA A 47 14.38 -16.11 -21.37
N SER A 48 13.53 -16.98 -21.92
CA SER A 48 13.05 -18.15 -21.17
C SER A 48 14.21 -19.10 -20.86
N THR A 49 14.17 -19.71 -19.68
CA THR A 49 15.14 -20.71 -19.21
C THR A 49 14.53 -22.11 -19.07
N ASP A 50 13.31 -22.29 -19.60
CA ASP A 50 12.59 -23.55 -19.65
C ASP A 50 12.44 -24.07 -21.09
N ASP A 51 11.64 -25.11 -21.28
CA ASP A 51 11.43 -25.72 -22.59
C ASP A 51 10.50 -24.92 -23.53
N SER A 52 10.21 -23.63 -23.27
CA SER A 52 9.29 -22.81 -24.09
C SER A 52 9.57 -22.90 -25.59
N VAL A 53 10.84 -22.74 -25.99
CA VAL A 53 11.23 -22.74 -27.40
C VAL A 53 11.00 -24.12 -28.03
N LYS A 54 11.26 -25.20 -27.28
CA LYS A 54 11.04 -26.58 -27.75
C LYS A 54 9.54 -26.87 -27.92
N VAL A 55 8.73 -26.47 -26.95
CA VAL A 55 7.25 -26.59 -27.01
C VAL A 55 6.71 -25.87 -28.24
N ALA A 56 7.18 -24.64 -28.48
CA ALA A 56 6.76 -23.87 -29.63
C ALA A 56 7.15 -24.50 -30.97
N GLY A 57 8.40 -24.98 -31.07
CA GLY A 57 8.88 -25.71 -32.25
C GLY A 57 8.08 -26.98 -32.52
N ARG A 58 7.71 -27.74 -31.49
CA ARG A 58 6.89 -28.95 -31.65
C ARG A 58 5.48 -28.67 -32.20
N ILE A 59 4.87 -27.55 -31.82
CA ILE A 59 3.47 -27.23 -32.19
C ILE A 59 3.39 -26.49 -33.53
N PHE A 60 4.30 -25.54 -33.78
CA PHE A 60 4.25 -24.66 -34.95
C PHE A 60 5.46 -24.75 -35.88
N GLY A 61 6.45 -25.59 -35.61
CA GLY A 61 7.71 -25.65 -36.37
C GLY A 61 7.55 -25.84 -37.88
N ASP A 62 6.56 -26.63 -38.30
CA ASP A 62 6.30 -26.89 -39.73
C ASP A 62 5.40 -25.82 -40.39
N ASP A 63 4.92 -24.84 -39.63
CA ASP A 63 4.06 -23.77 -40.15
C ASP A 63 4.91 -22.61 -40.68
N HIS A 64 4.96 -22.44 -42.01
CA HIS A 64 5.73 -21.37 -42.67
C HIS A 64 5.37 -19.94 -42.23
N ARG A 65 4.22 -19.77 -41.55
CA ARG A 65 3.78 -18.48 -40.99
C ARG A 65 4.39 -18.19 -39.62
N PHE A 66 5.01 -19.18 -38.98
CA PHE A 66 5.51 -19.11 -37.61
C PHE A 66 6.97 -18.67 -37.55
N LYS A 67 7.28 -17.78 -36.61
CA LYS A 67 8.64 -17.33 -36.33
C LYS A 67 8.83 -17.07 -34.84
N ILE A 68 9.99 -17.49 -34.32
CA ILE A 68 10.42 -17.17 -32.96
C ILE A 68 11.34 -15.94 -33.01
N ILE A 69 11.04 -14.95 -32.18
CA ILE A 69 11.86 -13.75 -31.96
C ILE A 69 12.46 -13.86 -30.57
N LYS A 70 13.78 -13.96 -30.47
CA LYS A 70 14.49 -14.05 -29.20
C LYS A 70 14.84 -12.66 -28.68
N ASN A 71 14.36 -12.33 -27.50
CA ASN A 71 14.77 -11.16 -26.74
C ASN A 71 15.74 -11.63 -25.63
N PRO A 72 16.99 -11.15 -25.59
CA PRO A 72 18.01 -11.67 -24.65
C PRO A 72 17.77 -11.28 -23.19
N ILE A 73 16.79 -10.42 -22.91
CA ILE A 73 16.49 -9.94 -21.56
C ILE A 73 14.98 -10.10 -21.30
N ASN A 74 14.61 -10.53 -20.10
CA ASN A 74 13.20 -10.55 -19.69
C ASN A 74 12.65 -9.12 -19.42
N MET A 75 12.32 -8.43 -20.52
CA MET A 75 11.68 -7.11 -20.58
C MET A 75 10.60 -7.10 -21.67
N TYR A 76 9.33 -7.07 -21.25
CA TYR A 76 8.17 -7.19 -22.13
C TYR A 76 8.15 -6.13 -23.25
N SER A 77 8.28 -4.85 -22.89
CA SER A 77 8.30 -3.73 -23.85
C SER A 77 9.37 -3.87 -24.95
N GLN A 78 10.57 -4.35 -24.60
CA GLN A 78 11.65 -4.57 -25.57
C GLN A 78 11.33 -5.73 -26.51
N GLY A 79 10.86 -6.86 -25.96
CA GLY A 79 10.50 -8.02 -26.76
C GLY A 79 9.38 -7.73 -27.75
N VAL A 80 8.32 -7.05 -27.30
CA VAL A 80 7.21 -6.66 -28.18
C VAL A 80 7.67 -5.67 -29.24
N ASN A 81 8.59 -4.73 -28.92
CA ASN A 81 9.16 -3.82 -29.92
C ASN A 81 9.92 -4.56 -31.04
N LEU A 82 10.69 -5.60 -30.71
CA LEU A 82 11.35 -6.43 -31.73
C LEU A 82 10.33 -7.08 -32.68
N ALA A 83 9.19 -7.51 -32.15
CA ALA A 83 8.12 -8.08 -32.95
C ALA A 83 7.34 -7.03 -33.76
N PHE A 84 7.10 -5.84 -33.21
CA PHE A 84 6.52 -4.72 -33.96
C PHE A 84 7.35 -4.38 -35.19
N GLN A 85 8.67 -4.32 -35.05
CA GLN A 85 9.59 -4.02 -36.15
C GLN A 85 9.60 -5.11 -37.23
N GLN A 86 9.41 -6.38 -36.85
CA GLN A 86 9.44 -7.52 -37.77
C GLN A 86 8.07 -7.91 -38.34
N SER A 87 6.98 -7.37 -37.78
CA SER A 87 5.63 -7.57 -38.28
C SER A 87 5.49 -7.09 -39.72
N ARG A 88 4.67 -7.76 -40.53
CA ARG A 88 4.32 -7.43 -41.92
C ARG A 88 2.82 -7.15 -42.10
N GLY A 89 1.99 -7.54 -41.14
CA GLY A 89 0.54 -7.36 -41.17
C GLY A 89 0.09 -5.91 -41.19
N GLU A 90 -1.08 -5.68 -41.78
CA GLU A 90 -1.76 -4.38 -41.72
C GLU A 90 -2.26 -4.11 -40.29
N TYR A 91 -2.61 -5.18 -39.58
CA TYR A 91 -2.99 -5.17 -38.17
C TYR A 91 -2.04 -6.05 -37.36
N ILE A 92 -1.85 -5.69 -36.10
CA ILE A 92 -1.04 -6.42 -35.14
C ILE A 92 -1.96 -6.89 -34.02
N ALA A 93 -2.06 -8.19 -33.81
CA ALA A 93 -2.79 -8.76 -32.69
C ALA A 93 -1.80 -9.13 -31.58
N LEU A 94 -1.84 -8.42 -30.46
CA LEU A 94 -1.00 -8.68 -29.30
C LEU A 94 -1.69 -9.64 -28.34
N PHE A 95 -0.96 -10.66 -27.91
CA PHE A 95 -1.43 -11.61 -26.91
C PHE A 95 -0.35 -12.01 -25.90
N ASN A 96 -0.78 -12.32 -24.69
CA ASN A 96 0.04 -13.07 -23.73
C ASN A 96 -0.03 -14.58 -24.02
N ASN A 97 0.94 -15.33 -23.48
CA ASN A 97 1.04 -16.78 -23.61
C ASN A 97 0.02 -17.59 -22.79
N ASP A 98 -0.95 -16.94 -22.14
CA ASP A 98 -1.94 -17.55 -21.25
C ASP A 98 -3.38 -17.11 -21.59
N ILE A 99 -3.60 -16.82 -22.86
CA ILE A 99 -4.86 -16.41 -23.46
C ILE A 99 -5.48 -17.54 -24.27
N GLU A 100 -6.81 -17.65 -24.19
CA GLU A 100 -7.66 -18.47 -25.04
C GLU A 100 -8.68 -17.59 -25.75
N LEU A 101 -8.79 -17.71 -27.07
CA LEU A 101 -9.69 -16.88 -27.88
C LEU A 101 -11.06 -17.55 -28.03
N LYS A 102 -12.14 -16.80 -27.78
CA LYS A 102 -13.50 -17.29 -28.04
C LYS A 102 -13.98 -16.86 -29.42
N ASP A 103 -14.59 -17.79 -30.15
CA ASP A 103 -15.40 -17.64 -31.36
C ASP A 103 -15.16 -16.36 -32.17
N LYS A 104 -14.39 -16.49 -33.27
CA LYS A 104 -14.17 -15.41 -34.25
C LYS A 104 -13.63 -14.11 -33.63
N TYR A 105 -12.89 -14.19 -32.53
CA TYR A 105 -12.35 -13.05 -31.80
C TYR A 105 -11.69 -12.01 -32.72
N LEU A 106 -10.75 -12.46 -33.57
CA LEU A 106 -10.02 -11.60 -34.50
C LEU A 106 -10.95 -10.94 -35.53
N HIS A 107 -11.91 -11.69 -36.08
CA HIS A 107 -12.89 -11.13 -37.02
C HIS A 107 -13.74 -10.03 -36.39
N LYS A 108 -14.18 -10.24 -35.15
CA LYS A 108 -15.00 -9.26 -34.42
C LYS A 108 -14.23 -7.98 -34.12
N LEU A 109 -12.96 -8.08 -33.70
CA LEU A 109 -12.10 -6.92 -33.52
C LEU A 109 -11.81 -6.22 -34.85
N LEU A 110 -11.53 -6.98 -35.92
CA LEU A 110 -11.23 -6.42 -37.23
C LEU A 110 -12.42 -5.64 -37.82
N ALA A 111 -13.64 -6.15 -37.66
CA ALA A 111 -14.87 -5.49 -38.12
C ALA A 111 -15.05 -4.08 -37.50
N ALA A 112 -14.53 -3.86 -36.28
CA ALA A 112 -14.60 -2.57 -35.62
C ALA A 112 -13.83 -1.46 -36.36
N PHE A 113 -12.75 -1.79 -37.07
CA PHE A 113 -11.95 -0.81 -37.82
C PHE A 113 -12.68 -0.25 -39.05
N SER A 114 -13.66 -0.97 -39.59
CA SER A 114 -14.56 -0.45 -40.62
C SER A 114 -15.71 0.36 -40.03
N LYS A 115 -16.13 0.05 -38.80
CA LYS A 115 -17.27 0.69 -38.12
C LYS A 115 -16.91 2.02 -37.45
N TYR A 116 -15.72 2.13 -36.89
CA TYR A 116 -15.30 3.27 -36.07
C TYR A 116 -14.16 4.06 -36.72
N PRO A 117 -14.44 5.25 -37.27
CA PRO A 117 -13.40 6.15 -37.76
C PRO A 117 -12.38 6.48 -36.66
N LYS A 118 -11.11 6.63 -37.04
CA LYS A 118 -9.98 6.90 -36.14
C LYS A 118 -9.71 5.81 -35.09
N LEU A 119 -10.29 4.62 -35.21
CA LEU A 119 -9.93 3.49 -34.36
C LEU A 119 -8.45 3.11 -34.57
N ALA A 120 -7.69 3.11 -33.47
CA ALA A 120 -6.31 2.66 -33.44
C ALA A 120 -6.18 1.27 -32.83
N ILE A 121 -6.89 1.03 -31.73
CA ILE A 121 -6.83 -0.23 -30.99
C ILE A 121 -8.24 -0.73 -30.67
N ALA A 122 -8.50 -1.98 -30.99
CA ALA A 122 -9.71 -2.71 -30.59
C ALA A 122 -9.33 -3.78 -29.56
N GLN A 123 -10.10 -3.88 -28.48
CA GLN A 123 -9.97 -4.94 -27.48
C GLN A 123 -11.34 -5.56 -27.20
N GLY A 124 -11.40 -6.86 -26.90
CA GLY A 124 -12.61 -7.52 -26.39
C GLY A 124 -12.73 -7.48 -24.86
N LYS A 125 -13.77 -8.11 -24.32
CA LYS A 125 -13.81 -8.45 -22.89
C LYS A 125 -12.85 -9.62 -22.62
N LEU A 126 -12.03 -9.51 -21.59
CA LEU A 126 -11.26 -10.61 -21.04
C LEU A 126 -12.00 -11.14 -19.82
N LEU A 127 -12.30 -12.43 -19.82
CA LEU A 127 -12.93 -13.13 -18.71
C LEU A 127 -11.91 -14.04 -18.04
N TRP A 128 -12.08 -14.30 -16.76
CA TRP A 128 -11.15 -15.16 -16.03
C TRP A 128 -11.29 -16.60 -16.51
N ALA A 129 -10.18 -17.26 -16.85
CA ALA A 129 -10.20 -18.60 -17.43
C ALA A 129 -10.73 -19.69 -16.47
N LEU A 130 -10.66 -19.45 -15.14
CA LEU A 130 -11.18 -20.42 -14.15
C LEU A 130 -12.67 -20.20 -13.83
N ASP A 131 -13.19 -19.01 -14.08
CA ASP A 131 -14.63 -18.73 -14.00
C ASP A 131 -15.00 -17.70 -15.06
N HIS A 132 -15.58 -18.19 -16.16
CA HIS A 132 -15.98 -17.38 -17.31
C HIS A 132 -17.07 -16.35 -16.98
N LYS A 133 -17.64 -16.36 -15.77
CA LYS A 133 -18.57 -15.31 -15.32
C LYS A 133 -17.84 -14.12 -14.68
N ILE A 134 -16.56 -14.23 -14.39
CA ILE A 134 -15.79 -13.16 -13.75
C ILE A 134 -15.01 -12.38 -14.79
N ILE A 135 -15.11 -11.06 -14.74
CA ILE A 135 -14.37 -10.16 -15.63
C ILE A 135 -12.92 -10.06 -15.15
N ASP A 136 -12.01 -10.35 -16.08
CA ASP A 136 -10.59 -10.10 -15.90
C ASP A 136 -10.21 -8.67 -16.30
N SER A 137 -10.65 -8.23 -17.48
CA SER A 137 -10.48 -6.87 -17.97
C SER A 137 -11.55 -6.51 -19.00
N ALA A 138 -12.26 -5.41 -18.77
CA ALA A 138 -13.11 -4.75 -19.76
C ALA A 138 -12.44 -3.48 -20.34
N GLY A 139 -11.11 -3.43 -20.29
CA GLY A 139 -10.30 -2.27 -20.63
C GLY A 139 -9.48 -1.77 -19.45
N GLU A 140 -8.52 -0.91 -19.75
CA GLU A 140 -7.63 -0.32 -18.75
C GLU A 140 -7.88 1.19 -18.66
N SER A 141 -7.65 1.73 -17.48
CA SER A 141 -7.75 3.15 -17.18
C SER A 141 -6.71 3.54 -16.13
N ILE A 142 -6.62 4.83 -15.85
CA ILE A 142 -5.72 5.38 -14.84
C ILE A 142 -6.49 6.43 -14.04
N ASP A 143 -6.17 6.59 -12.76
CA ASP A 143 -6.74 7.67 -11.96
C ASP A 143 -5.90 8.96 -12.03
N ILE A 144 -6.43 10.04 -11.48
CA ILE A 144 -5.72 11.32 -11.43
C ILE A 144 -4.39 11.27 -10.66
N TYR A 145 -4.13 10.25 -9.85
CA TYR A 145 -2.87 10.06 -9.12
C TYR A 145 -1.91 9.10 -9.83
N GLY A 146 -2.27 8.58 -11.01
CA GLY A 146 -1.45 7.65 -11.77
C GLY A 146 -1.62 6.18 -11.37
N ASN A 147 -2.56 5.82 -10.50
CA ASN A 147 -2.82 4.40 -10.21
C ASN A 147 -3.52 3.75 -11.43
N PRO A 148 -3.11 2.54 -11.84
CA PRO A 148 -3.77 1.84 -12.92
C PRO A 148 -5.09 1.25 -12.40
N VAL A 149 -6.11 1.22 -13.26
CA VAL A 149 -7.43 0.70 -12.95
C VAL A 149 -7.87 -0.22 -14.08
N THR A 150 -8.01 -1.51 -13.77
CA THR A 150 -8.59 -2.48 -14.69
C THR A 150 -10.11 -2.46 -14.55
N LEU A 151 -10.80 -2.14 -15.64
CA LEU A 151 -12.26 -1.99 -15.65
C LEU A 151 -12.92 -3.35 -15.44
N GLY A 152 -13.80 -3.45 -14.44
CA GLY A 152 -14.55 -4.67 -14.13
C GLY A 152 -13.77 -5.76 -13.42
N TYR A 153 -12.50 -5.53 -13.06
CA TYR A 153 -11.66 -6.56 -12.44
C TYR A 153 -12.33 -7.23 -11.23
N GLN A 154 -12.39 -8.57 -11.27
CA GLN A 154 -13.00 -9.41 -10.23
C GLN A 154 -14.49 -9.16 -9.98
N THR A 155 -15.20 -8.54 -10.93
CA THR A 155 -16.66 -8.40 -10.87
C THR A 155 -17.33 -9.46 -11.74
N THR A 156 -18.53 -9.88 -11.36
CA THR A 156 -19.36 -10.77 -12.19
C THR A 156 -19.83 -10.04 -13.44
N ASP A 157 -19.72 -10.68 -14.61
CA ASP A 157 -20.29 -10.21 -15.88
C ASP A 157 -21.81 -10.42 -15.85
N ILE A 158 -22.51 -9.36 -15.50
CA ILE A 158 -23.97 -9.25 -15.57
C ILE A 158 -24.39 -8.48 -16.83
N GLY A 159 -23.48 -8.30 -17.79
CA GLY A 159 -23.69 -7.55 -19.03
C GLY A 159 -23.41 -6.06 -18.94
N GLN A 160 -22.77 -5.59 -17.86
CA GLN A 160 -22.42 -4.18 -17.65
C GLN A 160 -21.42 -3.63 -18.70
N TYR A 161 -20.77 -4.53 -19.46
CA TYR A 161 -19.85 -4.19 -20.55
C TYR A 161 -20.29 -4.71 -21.93
N ASN A 162 -21.59 -5.00 -22.13
CA ASN A 162 -22.16 -5.48 -23.39
C ASN A 162 -22.45 -4.38 -24.42
N LYS A 163 -21.63 -3.32 -24.43
CA LYS A 163 -21.69 -2.23 -25.42
C LYS A 163 -20.29 -1.95 -25.95
N ASP A 164 -20.23 -1.68 -27.25
CA ASP A 164 -19.03 -1.12 -27.86
C ASP A 164 -18.81 0.25 -27.23
N GLU A 165 -17.67 0.46 -26.59
CA GLU A 165 -17.43 1.65 -25.79
C GLU A 165 -15.98 2.10 -25.91
N GLU A 166 -15.79 3.41 -25.89
CA GLU A 166 -14.47 4.00 -25.86
C GLU A 166 -13.83 3.83 -24.48
N ILE A 167 -12.62 3.27 -24.42
CA ILE A 167 -11.89 2.99 -23.18
C ILE A 167 -10.54 3.70 -23.18
N LEU A 168 -10.06 4.19 -22.02
CA LEU A 168 -8.82 4.96 -21.98
C LEU A 168 -7.64 4.18 -22.59
N SER A 169 -7.49 2.92 -22.23
CA SER A 169 -6.38 2.07 -22.65
C SER A 169 -6.86 0.65 -22.90
N ALA A 170 -6.20 -0.03 -23.84
CA ALA A 170 -6.35 -1.46 -24.06
C ALA A 170 -5.18 -2.20 -23.41
N THR A 171 -5.45 -3.36 -22.82
CA THR A 171 -4.43 -4.24 -22.26
C THR A 171 -3.56 -4.84 -23.37
N GLY A 172 -2.26 -4.96 -23.09
CA GLY A 172 -1.34 -5.73 -23.92
C GLY A 172 -1.63 -7.23 -23.96
N ALA A 173 -2.51 -7.75 -23.09
CA ALA A 173 -2.82 -9.17 -22.99
C ALA A 173 -3.66 -9.70 -24.16
N ALA A 174 -4.56 -8.90 -24.75
CA ALA A 174 -5.36 -9.29 -25.92
C ALA A 174 -5.96 -8.05 -26.61
N CYS A 175 -5.32 -7.57 -27.67
CA CYS A 175 -5.84 -6.46 -28.48
C CYS A 175 -5.40 -6.53 -29.94
N LEU A 176 -6.09 -5.79 -30.81
CA LEU A 176 -5.78 -5.62 -32.23
C LEU A 176 -5.45 -4.15 -32.50
N ILE A 177 -4.27 -3.88 -33.06
CA ILE A 177 -3.73 -2.54 -33.31
C ILE A 177 -3.60 -2.34 -34.82
N LYS A 178 -4.01 -1.17 -35.33
CA LYS A 178 -3.75 -0.78 -36.71
C LYS A 178 -2.29 -0.35 -36.89
N LYS A 179 -1.51 -1.10 -37.69
CA LYS A 179 -0.06 -0.92 -37.77
C LYS A 179 0.35 0.46 -38.30
N SER A 180 -0.35 0.99 -39.30
CA SER A 180 -0.04 2.33 -39.83
C SER A 180 -0.17 3.44 -38.78
N VAL A 181 -1.09 3.27 -37.82
CA VAL A 181 -1.27 4.19 -36.70
C VAL A 181 -0.19 3.96 -35.64
N LEU A 182 0.15 2.70 -35.33
CA LEU A 182 1.26 2.35 -34.45
C LEU A 182 2.57 3.03 -34.90
N LEU A 183 2.91 2.94 -36.18
CA LEU A 183 4.14 3.52 -36.72
C LEU A 183 4.15 5.05 -36.63
N LYS A 184 2.98 5.69 -36.74
CA LYS A 184 2.83 7.15 -36.57
C LYS A 184 3.01 7.58 -35.11
N VAL A 185 2.46 6.80 -34.16
CA VAL A 185 2.50 7.09 -32.73
C VAL A 185 3.85 6.74 -32.09
N GLY A 186 4.56 5.78 -32.67
CA GLY A 186 5.82 5.24 -32.18
C GLY A 186 5.62 4.05 -31.23
N LEU A 187 6.63 3.19 -31.15
CA LEU A 187 6.60 1.93 -30.40
C LEU A 187 6.58 2.15 -28.87
N TYR A 188 6.64 1.08 -28.07
CA TYR A 188 6.79 1.22 -26.61
C TYR A 188 8.12 1.89 -26.26
N ASP A 189 8.17 2.65 -25.16
CA ASP A 189 9.45 3.06 -24.60
C ASP A 189 10.07 1.86 -23.86
N PRO A 190 11.23 1.36 -24.30
CA PRO A 190 11.86 0.16 -23.76
C PRO A 190 12.22 0.26 -22.27
N GLU A 191 12.29 1.48 -21.73
CA GLU A 191 12.58 1.73 -20.32
C GLU A 191 11.39 1.39 -19.42
N TYR A 192 10.15 1.31 -19.93
CA TYR A 192 9.05 0.81 -19.12
C TYR A 192 9.36 -0.61 -18.62
N GLY A 193 9.97 -1.45 -19.46
CA GLY A 193 10.26 -2.83 -19.10
C GLY A 193 8.97 -3.62 -19.01
N ILE A 194 8.31 -3.56 -17.84
CA ILE A 194 7.03 -4.20 -17.51
C ILE A 194 6.08 -3.26 -16.76
N GLY A 195 4.80 -3.27 -17.13
CA GLY A 195 3.72 -2.47 -16.56
C GLY A 195 3.71 -1.03 -17.08
N TYR A 196 2.51 -0.50 -17.35
CA TYR A 196 2.24 0.85 -17.89
C TYR A 196 2.71 1.11 -19.32
N GLU A 197 3.41 0.22 -20.00
CA GLU A 197 3.78 0.42 -21.41
C GLU A 197 2.54 0.54 -22.31
N ASP A 198 1.50 -0.25 -22.04
CA ASP A 198 0.20 -0.20 -22.72
C ASP A 198 -0.56 1.10 -22.40
N MET A 199 -0.52 1.55 -21.15
CA MET A 199 -1.11 2.81 -20.70
C MET A 199 -0.44 4.03 -21.34
N ASP A 200 0.90 4.10 -21.32
CA ASP A 200 1.65 5.18 -21.98
C ASP A 200 1.34 5.23 -23.47
N HIS A 201 1.37 4.08 -24.13
CA HIS A 201 1.10 3.97 -25.55
C HIS A 201 -0.34 4.38 -25.88
N SER A 202 -1.31 3.93 -25.09
CA SER A 202 -2.71 4.29 -25.24
C SER A 202 -2.94 5.79 -25.07
N LEU A 203 -2.29 6.42 -24.08
CA LEU A 203 -2.34 7.87 -23.91
C LEU A 203 -1.76 8.59 -25.13
N ARG A 204 -0.65 8.11 -25.69
CA ARG A 204 -0.08 8.67 -26.94
C ARG A 204 -1.01 8.53 -28.15
N PHE A 205 -1.66 7.38 -28.33
CA PHE A 205 -2.70 7.23 -29.38
C PHE A 205 -3.80 8.28 -29.23
N ARG A 206 -4.31 8.44 -28.01
CA ARG A 206 -5.40 9.38 -27.71
C ARG A 206 -5.01 10.83 -27.91
N GLN A 207 -3.79 11.16 -27.52
CA GLN A 207 -3.22 12.48 -27.72
C GLN A 207 -3.09 12.86 -29.19
N MET A 208 -2.89 11.89 -30.08
CA MET A 208 -2.94 12.09 -31.54
C MET A 208 -4.36 12.00 -32.11
N GLY A 209 -5.39 12.00 -31.26
CA GLY A 209 -6.81 12.00 -31.65
C GLY A 209 -7.34 10.66 -32.14
N PHE A 210 -6.63 9.55 -31.89
CA PHE A 210 -7.12 8.21 -32.17
C PHE A 210 -7.96 7.63 -31.03
N LYS A 211 -8.84 6.71 -31.39
CA LYS A 211 -9.76 6.04 -30.47
C LYS A 211 -9.26 4.65 -30.11
N ILE A 212 -9.60 4.24 -28.89
CA ILE A 212 -9.39 2.89 -28.39
C ILE A 212 -10.76 2.39 -27.92
N MET A 213 -11.21 1.26 -28.45
CA MET A 213 -12.57 0.75 -28.23
C MET A 213 -12.55 -0.65 -27.63
N ARG A 214 -13.40 -0.86 -26.63
CA ARG A 214 -13.88 -2.19 -26.26
C ARG A 214 -14.96 -2.61 -27.24
N ILE A 215 -14.86 -3.83 -27.77
CA ILE A 215 -15.81 -4.44 -28.70
C ILE A 215 -16.58 -5.53 -27.96
N LYS A 216 -17.90 -5.34 -27.80
CA LYS A 216 -18.74 -6.14 -26.89
C LYS A 216 -18.79 -7.62 -27.25
N ASP A 217 -18.76 -7.93 -28.55
CA ASP A 217 -18.95 -9.29 -29.06
C ASP A 217 -17.66 -10.12 -29.02
N ALA A 218 -16.50 -9.45 -28.89
CA ALA A 218 -15.20 -10.09 -28.80
C ALA A 218 -14.91 -10.47 -27.35
N VAL A 219 -14.69 -11.77 -27.10
CA VAL A 219 -14.40 -12.32 -25.77
C VAL A 219 -13.18 -13.22 -25.84
N CYS A 220 -12.30 -13.14 -24.85
CA CYS A 220 -11.25 -14.12 -24.64
C CYS A 220 -11.12 -14.45 -23.15
N PHE A 221 -10.47 -15.57 -22.85
CA PHE A 221 -10.21 -16.02 -21.49
C PHE A 221 -8.75 -15.80 -21.14
N HIS A 222 -8.49 -15.32 -19.92
CA HIS A 222 -7.15 -14.99 -19.44
C HIS A 222 -6.89 -15.69 -18.10
N LYS A 223 -5.77 -16.41 -18.00
CA LYS A 223 -5.43 -17.19 -16.80
C LYS A 223 -4.73 -16.38 -15.72
N ARG A 224 -4.06 -15.27 -16.07
CA ARG A 224 -3.16 -14.51 -15.18
C ARG A 224 -2.11 -15.40 -14.53
N ALA A 225 -1.46 -16.23 -15.34
CA ALA A 225 -0.46 -17.15 -14.85
C ALA A 225 0.80 -16.41 -14.38
N VAL A 226 1.32 -16.80 -13.20
CA VAL A 226 2.54 -16.22 -12.62
C VAL A 226 3.62 -17.28 -12.55
N THR A 227 4.62 -17.18 -13.43
CA THR A 227 5.70 -18.19 -13.56
C THR A 227 6.78 -18.07 -12.49
N ASP A 228 6.93 -16.90 -11.84
CA ASP A 228 7.86 -16.68 -10.74
C ASP A 228 7.26 -15.71 -9.71
N SER A 229 7.17 -16.15 -8.44
CA SER A 229 6.63 -15.36 -7.33
C SER A 229 7.67 -15.03 -6.25
N SER A 230 8.96 -15.20 -6.57
CA SER A 230 10.08 -14.87 -5.70
C SER A 230 10.07 -13.40 -5.27
N VAL A 231 10.67 -13.12 -4.11
CA VAL A 231 10.71 -11.76 -3.57
C VAL A 231 11.46 -10.82 -4.53
N MET A 232 12.52 -11.28 -5.19
CA MET A 232 13.31 -10.44 -6.10
C MET A 232 12.52 -10.05 -7.35
N VAL A 233 11.74 -10.96 -7.92
CA VAL A 233 10.81 -10.63 -9.02
C VAL A 233 9.76 -9.64 -8.54
N LYS A 234 9.17 -9.84 -7.36
CA LYS A 234 8.21 -8.88 -6.78
C LYS A 234 8.81 -7.49 -6.58
N VAL A 235 10.06 -7.41 -6.12
CA VAL A 235 10.81 -6.14 -5.95
C VAL A 235 11.04 -5.47 -7.30
N LYS A 236 11.53 -6.22 -8.31
CA LYS A 236 11.75 -5.71 -9.67
C LYS A 236 10.46 -5.18 -10.28
N VAL A 237 9.39 -5.98 -10.29
CA VAL A 237 8.08 -5.58 -10.83
C VAL A 237 7.54 -4.36 -10.09
N ARG A 238 7.59 -4.33 -8.75
CA ARG A 238 7.13 -3.18 -7.96
C ARG A 238 7.92 -1.90 -8.27
N TRP A 239 9.24 -2.01 -8.43
CA TRP A 239 10.08 -0.87 -8.82
C TRP A 239 9.72 -0.35 -10.21
N HIS A 240 9.52 -1.23 -11.19
CA HIS A 240 9.04 -0.84 -12.52
C HIS A 240 7.67 -0.14 -12.46
N PHE A 241 6.69 -0.72 -11.76
CA PHE A 241 5.37 -0.08 -11.60
C PHE A 241 5.46 1.31 -10.95
N ASN A 242 6.28 1.46 -9.89
CA ASN A 242 6.41 2.72 -9.18
C ASN A 242 7.10 3.81 -10.03
N LYS A 243 8.17 3.48 -10.75
CA LYS A 243 8.87 4.43 -11.63
C LYS A 243 8.07 4.75 -12.89
N ASN A 244 7.38 3.75 -13.44
CA ASN A 244 6.59 3.89 -14.66
C ASN A 244 5.35 4.73 -14.40
N ARG A 245 4.68 4.56 -13.26
CA ARG A 245 3.60 5.46 -12.81
C ARG A 245 4.00 6.93 -12.90
N LEU A 246 5.11 7.30 -12.26
CA LEU A 246 5.61 8.67 -12.25
C LEU A 246 6.00 9.13 -13.67
N SER A 247 6.62 8.24 -14.45
CA SER A 247 6.99 8.51 -15.85
C SER A 247 5.77 8.79 -16.73
N THR A 248 4.72 7.97 -16.63
CA THR A 248 3.46 8.15 -17.35
C THR A 248 2.79 9.46 -16.97
N MET A 249 2.76 9.80 -15.68
CA MET A 249 2.24 11.10 -15.23
C MET A 249 3.02 12.26 -15.85
N ILE A 250 4.35 12.27 -15.71
CA ILE A 250 5.22 13.35 -16.22
C ILE A 250 5.08 13.49 -17.74
N ARG A 251 5.03 12.38 -18.47
CA ARG A 251 4.96 12.40 -19.93
C ARG A 251 3.60 12.79 -20.47
N ASN A 252 2.52 12.29 -19.87
CA ASN A 252 1.22 12.30 -20.52
C ASN A 252 0.22 13.25 -19.88
N TYR A 253 0.33 13.55 -18.58
CA TYR A 253 -0.72 14.31 -17.88
C TYR A 253 -0.70 15.78 -18.30
N PRO A 254 -1.85 16.45 -18.42
CA PRO A 254 -1.88 17.91 -18.61
C PRO A 254 -1.15 18.61 -17.47
N LEU A 255 -0.44 19.71 -17.75
CA LEU A 255 0.49 20.33 -16.78
C LEU A 255 -0.21 20.68 -15.46
N VAL A 256 -1.42 21.26 -15.53
CA VAL A 256 -2.21 21.61 -14.34
C VAL A 256 -2.60 20.37 -13.53
N LEU A 257 -2.96 19.27 -14.20
CA LEU A 257 -3.27 18.01 -13.50
C LEU A 257 -2.02 17.43 -12.86
N LEU A 258 -0.89 17.44 -13.57
CA LEU A 258 0.39 16.95 -13.07
C LEU A 258 0.82 17.71 -11.81
N LEU A 259 0.76 19.04 -11.82
CA LEU A 259 1.15 19.88 -10.68
C LEU A 259 0.25 19.65 -9.44
N LYS A 260 -1.03 19.33 -9.65
CA LYS A 260 -1.96 18.99 -8.55
C LYS A 260 -1.74 17.57 -8.01
N SER A 261 -1.52 16.61 -8.90
CA SER A 261 -1.53 15.19 -8.55
C SER A 261 -0.18 14.62 -8.13
N LEU A 262 0.93 15.15 -8.67
CA LEU A 262 2.26 14.63 -8.40
C LEU A 262 2.67 14.81 -6.92
N PRO A 263 2.47 15.99 -6.27
CA PRO A 263 2.79 16.14 -4.85
C PRO A 263 2.02 15.16 -3.97
N ILE A 264 0.73 14.97 -4.22
CA ILE A 264 -0.11 14.01 -3.48
C ILE A 264 0.39 12.57 -3.69
N THR A 265 0.78 12.22 -4.92
CA THR A 265 1.35 10.91 -5.23
C THR A 265 2.66 10.66 -4.49
N LEU A 266 3.53 11.66 -4.39
CA LEU A 266 4.78 11.57 -3.62
C LEU A 266 4.52 11.43 -2.12
N ILE A 267 3.52 12.12 -1.58
CA ILE A 267 3.07 11.94 -0.19
C ILE A 267 2.57 10.51 0.04
N ILE A 268 1.78 9.96 -0.88
CA ILE A 268 1.32 8.56 -0.82
C ILE A 268 2.52 7.60 -0.89
N TYR A 269 3.53 7.88 -1.72
CA TYR A 269 4.76 7.07 -1.78
C TYR A 269 5.52 7.10 -0.46
N LEU A 270 5.69 8.28 0.16
CA LEU A 270 6.34 8.40 1.45
C LEU A 270 5.57 7.66 2.54
N PHE A 271 4.25 7.86 2.62
CA PHE A 271 3.40 7.17 3.58
C PHE A 271 3.51 5.65 3.43
N THR A 272 3.35 5.13 2.21
CA THR A 272 3.39 3.69 1.95
C THR A 272 4.79 3.09 2.06
N PHE A 273 5.86 3.88 1.85
CA PHE A 273 7.23 3.50 2.17
C PHE A 273 7.41 3.27 3.67
N VAL A 274 7.04 4.28 4.49
CA VAL A 274 7.12 4.19 5.95
C VAL A 274 6.25 3.05 6.47
N TRP A 275 5.06 2.87 5.89
CA TRP A 275 4.14 1.79 6.23
C TRP A 275 4.73 0.40 5.95
N ASP A 276 5.24 0.19 4.74
CA ASP A 276 5.81 -1.11 4.37
C ASP A 276 7.06 -1.43 5.19
N MET A 277 7.87 -0.41 5.50
CA MET A 277 9.08 -0.54 6.30
C MET A 277 8.78 -0.84 7.77
N LEU A 278 7.95 -0.03 8.42
CA LEU A 278 7.75 -0.10 9.87
C LEU A 278 6.63 -1.06 10.27
N ILE A 279 5.57 -1.19 9.46
CA ILE A 279 4.37 -1.95 9.82
C ILE A 279 4.37 -3.31 9.15
N ASN A 280 4.67 -3.38 7.84
CA ASN A 280 4.71 -4.66 7.14
C ASN A 280 6.05 -5.38 7.26
N GLN A 281 7.11 -4.70 7.73
CA GLN A 281 8.47 -5.24 7.84
C GLN A 281 8.99 -5.77 6.49
N LYS A 282 8.60 -5.12 5.39
CA LYS A 282 8.95 -5.48 4.01
C LYS A 282 9.97 -4.49 3.43
N LEU A 283 11.16 -4.41 4.03
CA LEU A 283 12.18 -3.41 3.69
C LEU A 283 12.49 -3.33 2.19
N PHE A 284 12.78 -4.47 1.55
CA PHE A 284 13.12 -4.48 0.11
C PHE A 284 11.99 -3.97 -0.79
N LEU A 285 10.73 -4.28 -0.46
CA LEU A 285 9.57 -3.77 -1.20
C LEU A 285 9.34 -2.29 -0.92
N ALA A 286 9.56 -1.84 0.32
CA ALA A 286 9.48 -0.44 0.69
C ALA A 286 10.48 0.40 -0.13
N LEU A 287 11.76 -0.03 -0.18
CA LEU A 287 12.86 0.66 -0.88
C LEU A 287 12.61 0.89 -2.37
N THR A 288 11.72 0.11 -3.00
CA THR A 288 11.35 0.33 -4.41
C THR A 288 10.84 1.75 -4.67
N ARG A 289 10.14 2.39 -3.72
CA ARG A 289 9.54 3.73 -3.89
C ARG A 289 10.59 4.85 -3.97
N PRO A 290 11.48 5.05 -2.97
CA PRO A 290 12.54 6.06 -3.09
C PRO A 290 13.46 5.79 -4.29
N MET A 291 13.79 4.52 -4.57
CA MET A 291 14.57 4.14 -5.76
C MET A 291 13.89 4.54 -7.08
N SER A 292 12.56 4.47 -7.13
CA SER A 292 11.79 4.93 -8.29
C SER A 292 11.86 6.45 -8.47
N VAL A 293 11.74 7.19 -7.37
CA VAL A 293 11.83 8.66 -7.38
C VAL A 293 13.23 9.10 -7.82
N ILE A 294 14.28 8.49 -7.30
CA ILE A 294 15.68 8.76 -7.71
C ILE A 294 15.86 8.50 -9.21
N TRP A 295 15.34 7.38 -9.71
CA TRP A 295 15.42 7.05 -11.14
C TRP A 295 14.71 8.11 -12.00
N VAL A 296 13.53 8.57 -11.58
CA VAL A 296 12.76 9.61 -12.29
C VAL A 296 13.51 10.94 -12.30
N ILE A 297 14.11 11.34 -11.18
CA ILE A 297 14.93 12.56 -11.10
C ILE A 297 16.11 12.48 -12.07
N LYS A 298 16.84 11.36 -12.07
CA LYS A 298 17.96 11.13 -13.01
C LYS A 298 17.51 11.11 -14.47
N SER A 299 16.30 10.59 -14.73
CA SER A 299 15.74 10.48 -16.08
C SER A 299 14.94 11.71 -16.53
N PHE A 300 14.85 12.75 -15.69
CA PHE A 300 13.91 13.86 -15.90
C PHE A 300 14.10 14.58 -17.23
N PRO A 301 15.32 14.93 -17.69
CA PRO A 301 15.50 15.58 -18.99
C PRO A 301 14.90 14.76 -20.14
N ARG A 302 15.16 13.45 -20.15
CA ARG A 302 14.63 12.52 -21.15
C ARG A 302 13.10 12.43 -21.11
N LEU A 303 12.52 12.38 -19.91
CA LEU A 303 11.05 12.34 -19.75
C LEU A 303 10.38 13.62 -20.27
N ILE A 304 11.01 14.78 -20.07
CA ILE A 304 10.54 16.06 -20.60
C ILE A 304 10.68 16.12 -22.13
N THR A 305 11.79 15.66 -22.70
CA THR A 305 11.93 15.56 -24.16
C THR A 305 10.84 14.65 -24.76
N ALA A 306 10.56 13.50 -24.12
CA ALA A 306 9.48 12.62 -24.55
C ALA A 306 8.11 13.31 -24.47
N ARG A 307 7.84 14.05 -23.37
CA ARG A 307 6.63 14.87 -23.22
C ARG A 307 6.49 15.90 -24.34
N GLN A 308 7.56 16.62 -24.67
CA GLN A 308 7.53 17.67 -25.69
C GLN A 308 7.19 17.10 -27.07
N ARG A 309 7.79 15.98 -27.46
CA ARG A 309 7.49 15.28 -28.72
C ARG A 309 6.01 14.88 -28.81
N ILE A 310 5.46 14.37 -27.71
CA ILE A 310 4.05 13.99 -27.64
C ILE A 310 3.15 15.22 -27.73
N ARG A 311 3.53 16.33 -27.10
CA ARG A 311 2.73 17.54 -26.93
C ARG A 311 2.76 18.51 -28.12
N GLN A 312 3.71 18.38 -29.03
CA GLN A 312 3.79 19.22 -30.25
C GLN A 312 2.51 19.18 -31.09
N ASP A 313 1.75 18.09 -31.02
CA ASP A 313 0.54 17.87 -31.84
C ASP A 313 -0.79 17.99 -31.05
N ILE A 314 -0.77 18.39 -29.76
CA ILE A 314 -1.94 18.30 -28.86
C ILE A 314 -2.54 19.67 -28.53
N GLY A 315 -3.83 19.86 -28.80
CA GLY A 315 -4.63 20.99 -28.30
C GLY A 315 -5.38 20.71 -26.97
N VAL A 316 -5.76 21.77 -26.25
CA VAL A 316 -6.47 21.74 -24.94
C VAL A 316 -7.76 20.90 -24.94
N LYS A 317 -8.42 20.79 -26.10
CA LYS A 317 -9.63 19.95 -26.28
C LYS A 317 -9.38 18.48 -25.97
N TYR A 318 -8.25 17.93 -26.43
CA TYR A 318 -7.92 16.51 -26.23
C TYR A 318 -7.61 16.20 -24.77
N ASP A 319 -7.05 17.14 -24.01
CA ASP A 319 -6.78 16.93 -22.58
C ASP A 319 -8.08 16.68 -21.79
N LYS A 320 -9.16 17.41 -22.09
CA LYS A 320 -10.46 17.21 -21.41
C LYS A 320 -11.10 15.87 -21.78
N GLU A 321 -11.04 15.49 -23.06
CA GLU A 321 -11.57 14.21 -23.56
C GLU A 321 -10.79 13.01 -22.99
N ILE A 322 -9.47 13.13 -22.84
CA ILE A 322 -8.65 12.08 -22.23
C ILE A 322 -8.95 11.98 -20.73
N ILE A 323 -9.03 13.11 -20.02
CA ILE A 323 -9.32 13.12 -18.58
C ILE A 323 -10.71 12.55 -18.28
N SER A 324 -11.72 12.75 -19.15
CA SER A 324 -13.05 12.18 -18.91
C SER A 324 -13.08 10.64 -18.92
N LEU A 325 -12.08 10.00 -19.53
CA LEU A 325 -11.87 8.56 -19.54
C LEU A 325 -11.03 8.05 -18.35
N PHE A 326 -10.52 8.95 -17.51
CA PHE A 326 -9.81 8.55 -16.30
C PHE A 326 -10.79 7.96 -15.29
N SER A 327 -10.33 6.93 -14.58
CA SER A 327 -11.13 6.32 -13.53
C SER A 327 -11.22 7.26 -12.33
N LYS A 328 -12.44 7.40 -11.81
CA LYS A 328 -12.67 8.10 -10.54
C LYS A 328 -12.01 7.30 -9.42
N THR A 329 -11.32 7.98 -8.54
CA THR A 329 -10.71 7.36 -7.35
C THR A 329 -11.33 7.88 -6.09
N ASP A 330 -11.89 6.96 -5.32
CA ASP A 330 -12.28 7.20 -3.93
C ASP A 330 -11.06 7.08 -3.01
N LEU A 331 -10.23 8.14 -3.02
CA LEU A 331 -9.05 8.19 -2.16
C LEU A 331 -9.45 8.14 -0.68
N ILE A 332 -10.58 8.76 -0.32
CA ILE A 332 -11.10 8.80 1.05
C ILE A 332 -11.54 7.40 1.50
N GLY A 333 -12.30 6.67 0.69
CA GLY A 333 -12.70 5.29 0.96
C GLY A 333 -11.51 4.35 1.08
N LYS A 334 -10.51 4.48 0.20
CA LYS A 334 -9.25 3.70 0.29
C LYS A 334 -8.49 3.99 1.59
N ILE A 335 -8.36 5.26 1.97
CA ILE A 335 -7.71 5.63 3.24
C ILE A 335 -8.53 5.09 4.42
N LYS A 336 -9.86 5.26 4.41
CA LYS A 336 -10.75 4.74 5.45
C LYS A 336 -10.60 3.23 5.61
N ALA A 337 -10.54 2.47 4.51
CA ALA A 337 -10.38 1.01 4.57
C ALA A 337 -9.07 0.59 5.26
N VAL A 338 -7.96 1.29 5.00
CA VAL A 338 -6.66 1.01 5.63
C VAL A 338 -6.64 1.46 7.09
N VAL A 339 -7.18 2.64 7.37
CA VAL A 339 -7.07 3.30 8.68
C VAL A 339 -8.07 2.73 9.70
N LEU A 340 -9.26 2.32 9.25
CA LEU A 340 -10.29 1.72 10.11
C LEU A 340 -10.10 0.22 10.36
N ASP A 341 -9.11 -0.41 9.72
CA ASP A 341 -8.78 -1.80 9.99
C ASP A 341 -8.26 -1.96 11.43
N LYS A 342 -9.07 -2.60 12.29
CA LYS A 342 -8.72 -2.85 13.70
C LYS A 342 -7.43 -3.67 13.84
N PHE A 343 -7.13 -4.54 12.86
CA PHE A 343 -5.90 -5.34 12.86
C PHE A 343 -4.67 -4.45 12.66
N THR A 344 -4.77 -3.51 11.73
CA THR A 344 -3.75 -2.49 11.46
C THR A 344 -3.41 -1.62 12.67
N ILE A 345 -4.39 -1.11 13.42
CA ILE A 345 -4.14 -0.28 14.62
C ILE A 345 -3.35 -1.05 15.67
N LYS A 346 -3.76 -2.30 15.94
CA LYS A 346 -3.06 -3.17 16.88
C LYS A 346 -1.61 -3.42 16.43
N LYS A 347 -1.40 -3.71 15.14
CA LYS A 347 -0.06 -3.96 14.57
C LYS A 347 0.89 -2.78 14.75
N ILE A 348 0.42 -1.55 14.55
CA ILE A 348 1.21 -0.33 14.80
C ILE A 348 1.68 -0.27 16.25
N GLN A 349 0.78 -0.52 17.20
CA GLN A 349 1.07 -0.42 18.63
C GLN A 349 2.12 -1.45 19.10
N TYR A 350 2.17 -2.64 18.49
CA TYR A 350 3.19 -3.66 18.79
C TYR A 350 4.53 -3.44 18.09
N THR A 351 4.50 -2.94 16.84
CA THR A 351 5.70 -2.96 15.99
C THR A 351 6.59 -1.74 16.22
N LEU A 352 5.99 -0.60 16.58
CA LEU A 352 6.75 0.62 16.78
C LEU A 352 7.43 0.61 18.17
N PRO A 353 8.78 0.71 18.25
CA PRO A 353 9.50 0.61 19.51
C PRO A 353 9.37 1.87 20.38
N TRP A 354 8.62 2.87 19.92
CA TRP A 354 8.45 4.18 20.55
C TRP A 354 6.98 4.50 20.80
N THR A 355 6.15 3.49 21.06
CA THR A 355 4.81 3.67 21.62
C THR A 355 4.90 3.87 23.13
N TYR A 356 3.88 4.48 23.74
CA TYR A 356 3.84 4.70 25.19
C TYR A 356 4.09 3.42 26.00
N PRO A 357 3.43 2.27 25.71
CA PRO A 357 3.73 1.01 26.40
C PRO A 357 5.14 0.48 26.11
N ALA A 358 5.67 0.67 24.89
CA ALA A 358 7.03 0.23 24.56
C ALA A 358 8.09 1.03 25.31
N GLU A 359 7.89 2.33 25.52
CA GLU A 359 8.77 3.17 26.33
C GLU A 359 8.79 2.74 27.80
N ILE A 360 7.61 2.49 28.39
CA ILE A 360 7.52 1.97 29.77
C ILE A 360 8.17 0.59 29.87
N LYS A 361 7.91 -0.30 28.91
CA LYS A 361 8.48 -1.66 28.90
C LYS A 361 10.02 -1.64 28.95
N LYS A 362 10.69 -0.74 28.23
CA LYS A 362 12.16 -0.61 28.24
C LYS A 362 12.73 -0.30 29.63
N LEU A 363 11.92 0.32 30.49
CA LEU A 363 12.32 0.71 31.83
C LEU A 363 12.12 -0.42 32.86
N ILE A 364 11.48 -1.53 32.50
CA ILE A 364 11.18 -2.64 33.41
C ILE A 364 12.09 -3.84 33.06
N PRO A 365 13.00 -4.26 33.95
CA PRO A 365 13.80 -5.47 33.72
C PRO A 365 12.90 -6.71 33.61
N THR A 366 13.20 -7.62 32.68
CA THR A 366 12.48 -8.90 32.50
C THR A 366 12.45 -9.70 33.81
N GLY A 367 11.31 -10.32 34.13
CA GLY A 367 11.12 -11.10 35.36
C GLY A 367 10.84 -10.27 36.62
N SER A 368 10.76 -8.94 36.52
CA SER A 368 10.51 -8.07 37.67
C SER A 368 9.14 -8.28 38.31
N THR A 369 9.10 -8.10 39.64
CA THR A 369 7.86 -7.80 40.37
C THR A 369 7.50 -6.33 40.17
N VAL A 370 6.28 -6.05 39.69
CA VAL A 370 5.84 -4.70 39.32
C VAL A 370 4.61 -4.32 40.13
N LEU A 371 4.69 -3.18 40.82
CA LEU A 371 3.52 -2.54 41.41
C LEU A 371 2.96 -1.51 40.43
N ASP A 372 1.74 -1.71 39.95
CA ASP A 372 1.02 -0.77 39.09
C ASP A 372 0.03 0.06 39.93
N VAL A 373 0.40 1.29 40.24
CA VAL A 373 -0.33 2.23 41.10
C VAL A 373 -1.30 3.04 40.26
N GLY A 374 -2.59 3.00 40.63
CA GLY A 374 -3.66 3.55 39.80
C GLY A 374 -3.81 2.74 38.53
N CYS A 375 -3.87 1.40 38.67
CA CYS A 375 -3.83 0.50 37.52
C CYS A 375 -5.05 0.65 36.58
N GLY A 376 -6.11 1.30 37.04
CA GLY A 376 -7.32 1.53 36.27
C GLY A 376 -7.90 0.23 35.72
N ASP A 377 -8.35 0.26 34.47
CA ASP A 377 -8.89 -0.89 33.77
C ASP A 377 -7.84 -1.94 33.34
N GLY A 378 -6.56 -1.71 33.65
CA GLY A 378 -5.46 -2.62 33.30
C GLY A 378 -5.01 -2.55 31.84
N HIS A 379 -5.56 -1.62 31.03
CA HIS A 379 -5.26 -1.53 29.60
C HIS A 379 -3.76 -1.32 29.36
N LEU A 380 -3.11 -0.36 30.03
CA LEU A 380 -1.68 -0.10 29.87
C LEU A 380 -0.85 -1.38 30.10
N MET A 381 -1.11 -2.08 31.21
CA MET A 381 -0.35 -3.28 31.55
C MET A 381 -0.63 -4.47 30.64
N SER A 382 -1.79 -4.54 29.99
CA SER A 382 -2.03 -5.54 28.95
C SER A 382 -1.04 -5.43 27.77
N TRP A 383 -0.54 -4.22 27.50
CA TRP A 383 0.45 -3.93 26.46
C TRP A 383 1.89 -4.01 26.96
N VAL A 384 2.17 -3.48 28.17
CA VAL A 384 3.52 -3.54 28.74
C VAL A 384 3.89 -5.00 29.06
N ASN A 385 2.99 -5.75 29.68
CA ASN A 385 3.17 -7.18 30.02
C ASN A 385 2.62 -8.12 28.94
N TYR A 386 2.68 -7.75 27.65
CA TYR A 386 1.99 -8.49 26.58
C TYR A 386 2.40 -9.95 26.38
N ARG A 387 3.54 -10.38 26.93
CA ARG A 387 4.05 -11.76 26.97
C ARG A 387 3.97 -12.43 28.35
N GLY A 388 3.51 -11.71 29.38
CA GLY A 388 3.51 -12.19 30.76
C GLY A 388 4.91 -12.36 31.36
N GLU A 389 5.83 -11.47 30.99
CA GLU A 389 7.23 -11.45 31.44
C GLU A 389 7.39 -10.84 32.85
N TYR A 390 6.33 -10.26 33.42
CA TYR A 390 6.34 -9.57 34.70
C TYR A 390 5.28 -10.12 35.67
N PHE A 391 5.60 -10.06 36.97
CA PHE A 391 4.67 -10.37 38.06
C PHE A 391 4.01 -9.07 38.54
N VAL A 392 2.83 -8.77 38.01
CA VAL A 392 2.18 -7.47 38.22
C VAL A 392 1.16 -7.54 39.36
N THR A 393 1.27 -6.63 40.32
CA THR A 393 0.27 -6.35 41.36
C THR A 393 -0.38 -5.00 41.06
N GLY A 394 -1.69 -4.98 40.86
CA GLY A 394 -2.45 -3.74 40.60
C GLY A 394 -3.00 -3.14 41.89
N VAL A 395 -2.92 -1.81 42.03
CA VAL A 395 -3.56 -1.07 43.14
C VAL A 395 -4.48 -0.01 42.58
N ASP A 396 -5.74 -0.03 43.02
CA ASP A 396 -6.70 1.02 42.69
C ASP A 396 -7.72 1.25 43.81
N ILE A 397 -8.23 2.47 43.91
CA ILE A 397 -9.31 2.84 44.83
C ILE A 397 -10.68 2.45 44.26
N ASN A 398 -10.82 2.37 42.94
CA ASN A 398 -12.06 2.09 42.24
C ASN A 398 -12.26 0.58 42.02
N ASN A 399 -13.30 0.04 42.66
CA ASN A 399 -13.63 -1.38 42.57
C ASN A 399 -14.05 -1.82 41.15
N LYS A 400 -14.65 -0.93 40.36
CA LYS A 400 -15.07 -1.25 39.00
C LYS A 400 -13.86 -1.45 38.09
N ASP A 401 -12.84 -0.62 38.26
CA ASP A 401 -11.62 -0.68 37.47
C ASP A 401 -10.84 -1.97 37.77
N LEU A 402 -10.72 -2.35 39.04
CA LEU A 402 -10.13 -3.63 39.44
C LEU A 402 -10.88 -4.84 38.87
N GLN A 403 -12.21 -4.79 38.80
CA GLN A 403 -13.00 -5.86 38.17
C GLN A 403 -12.68 -5.97 36.67
N VAL A 404 -12.55 -4.85 35.95
CA VAL A 404 -12.15 -4.86 34.54
C VAL A 404 -10.72 -5.36 34.38
N ALA A 405 -9.79 -4.85 35.18
CA ALA A 405 -8.37 -5.22 35.16
C ALA A 405 -8.15 -6.72 35.42
N SER A 406 -8.94 -7.34 36.32
CA SER A 406 -8.87 -8.78 36.60
C SER A 406 -9.21 -9.67 35.39
N ASN A 407 -9.98 -9.13 34.44
CA ASN A 407 -10.33 -9.79 33.20
C ASN A 407 -9.32 -9.51 32.07
N CYS A 408 -8.35 -8.61 32.27
CA CYS A 408 -7.31 -8.37 31.29
C CYS A 408 -6.44 -9.62 31.09
N ARG A 409 -6.17 -9.91 29.83
CA ARG A 409 -5.28 -10.98 29.40
C ARG A 409 -4.16 -10.42 28.55
N THR A 410 -2.99 -11.02 28.68
CA THR A 410 -1.85 -10.73 27.82
C THR A 410 -2.21 -11.00 26.36
N LEU A 411 -1.53 -10.30 25.47
CA LEU A 411 -1.86 -10.35 24.05
C LEU A 411 -1.32 -11.63 23.42
N VAL A 412 -0.17 -12.12 23.91
CA VAL A 412 0.40 -13.43 23.59
C VAL A 412 0.10 -14.41 24.73
N GLY A 413 -0.39 -15.60 24.40
CA GLY A 413 -0.66 -16.67 25.38
C GLY A 413 -1.93 -16.50 26.22
N LYS A 414 -2.61 -15.35 26.16
CA LYS A 414 -3.89 -15.09 26.83
C LYS A 414 -3.87 -15.39 28.35
N ILE A 415 -2.74 -15.15 29.00
CA ILE A 415 -2.59 -15.34 30.44
C ILE A 415 -3.03 -14.09 31.23
N PRO A 416 -3.41 -14.21 32.51
CA PRO A 416 -3.75 -13.05 33.34
C PRO A 416 -2.60 -12.03 33.40
N VAL A 417 -2.91 -10.76 33.12
CA VAL A 417 -1.92 -9.64 33.15
C VAL A 417 -1.42 -9.40 34.57
N PHE A 418 -2.36 -9.41 35.52
CA PHE A 418 -2.12 -9.20 36.94
C PHE A 418 -2.14 -10.54 37.67
N LYS A 419 -1.23 -10.69 38.63
CA LYS A 419 -1.19 -11.83 39.53
C LYS A 419 -1.98 -11.57 40.81
N ASN A 420 -1.93 -10.32 41.29
CA ASN A 420 -2.59 -9.88 42.51
C ASN A 420 -3.23 -8.51 42.31
N PHE A 421 -4.23 -8.21 43.14
CA PHE A 421 -4.86 -6.89 43.24
C PHE A 421 -4.98 -6.46 44.69
N ILE A 422 -4.83 -5.16 44.92
CA ILE A 422 -5.04 -4.53 46.22
C ILE A 422 -6.02 -3.39 46.01
N LYS A 423 -7.18 -3.50 46.67
CA LYS A 423 -8.15 -2.42 46.73
C LYS A 423 -7.76 -1.47 47.84
N GLY A 424 -7.50 -0.22 47.51
CA GLY A 424 -7.19 0.77 48.54
C GLY A 424 -6.67 2.09 48.02
N ASP A 425 -6.74 3.09 48.89
CA ASP A 425 -6.15 4.41 48.67
C ASP A 425 -4.63 4.33 48.91
N ILE A 426 -3.84 4.43 47.84
CA ILE A 426 -2.38 4.34 47.90
C ILE A 426 -1.75 5.45 48.73
N THR A 427 -2.45 6.54 49.03
CA THR A 427 -1.95 7.58 49.93
C THR A 427 -1.96 7.10 51.39
N LYS A 428 -2.85 6.15 51.74
CA LYS A 428 -2.97 5.53 53.08
C LYS A 428 -2.05 4.32 53.24
N LYS A 429 -1.85 3.84 54.48
CA LYS A 429 -0.97 2.69 54.76
C LYS A 429 -1.58 1.39 54.21
N LEU A 430 -1.16 0.99 52.99
CA LEU A 430 -1.58 -0.26 52.33
C LEU A 430 -0.53 -1.38 52.41
N PHE A 431 0.74 -1.01 52.57
CA PHE A 431 1.87 -1.94 52.59
C PHE A 431 2.55 -1.86 53.95
N ALA A 432 2.90 -3.01 54.51
CA ALA A 432 3.59 -3.10 55.79
C ALA A 432 5.11 -3.17 55.60
N LYS A 433 5.58 -4.12 54.79
CA LYS A 433 7.01 -4.36 54.49
C LYS A 433 7.26 -4.77 53.04
N GLU A 434 6.22 -4.91 52.22
CA GLU A 434 6.33 -5.36 50.84
C GLU A 434 7.16 -4.37 50.02
N LYS A 435 8.03 -4.90 49.16
CA LYS A 435 8.81 -4.15 48.18
C LYS A 435 8.76 -4.83 46.82
N PHE A 436 8.75 -4.03 45.77
CA PHE A 436 8.66 -4.46 44.38
C PHE A 436 9.92 -4.06 43.63
N ASP A 437 10.36 -4.85 42.65
CA ASP A 437 11.50 -4.47 41.81
C ASP A 437 11.26 -3.11 41.15
N VAL A 438 10.06 -2.93 40.59
CA VAL A 438 9.64 -1.70 39.92
C VAL A 438 8.29 -1.23 40.45
N VAL A 439 8.18 0.08 40.70
CA VAL A 439 6.89 0.73 41.01
C VAL A 439 6.53 1.67 39.85
N LEU A 440 5.43 1.39 39.18
CA LEU A 440 4.87 2.18 38.09
C LEU A 440 3.67 2.98 38.63
N CYS A 441 3.65 4.29 38.37
CA CYS A 441 2.53 5.17 38.69
C CYS A 441 2.26 6.04 37.46
N SER A 442 1.26 5.64 36.68
CA SER A 442 0.92 6.28 35.41
C SER A 442 -0.42 6.97 35.52
N GLN A 443 -0.46 8.25 35.16
CA GLN A 443 -1.65 9.09 35.10
C GLN A 443 -2.46 9.12 36.41
N THR A 444 -1.75 9.19 37.54
CA THR A 444 -2.34 9.20 38.88
C THR A 444 -1.99 10.47 39.66
N ILE A 445 -0.75 10.96 39.57
CA ILE A 445 -0.26 12.06 40.41
C ILE A 445 -0.90 13.41 40.05
N GLU A 446 -1.36 13.59 38.82
CA GLU A 446 -2.09 14.78 38.37
C GLU A 446 -3.44 14.95 39.08
N HIS A 447 -4.01 13.86 39.60
CA HIS A 447 -5.29 13.85 40.32
C HIS A 447 -5.16 14.19 41.81
N LEU A 448 -3.93 14.43 42.28
CA LEU A 448 -3.64 14.80 43.66
C LEU A 448 -3.18 16.26 43.74
N SER A 449 -3.39 16.89 44.90
CA SER A 449 -2.73 18.15 45.21
C SER A 449 -1.21 17.99 45.07
N LYS A 450 -0.49 19.05 44.70
CA LYS A 450 0.97 18.96 44.52
C LYS A 450 1.67 18.44 45.79
N SER A 451 1.19 18.83 46.98
CA SER A 451 1.70 18.38 48.28
C SER A 451 1.48 16.88 48.48
N ASP A 452 0.28 16.36 48.21
CA ASP A 452 -0.03 14.95 48.44
C ASP A 452 0.62 14.05 47.39
N ALA A 453 0.75 14.54 46.15
CA ALA A 453 1.51 13.86 45.11
C ALA A 453 2.99 13.70 45.48
N LEU A 454 3.63 14.73 46.06
CA LEU A 454 5.02 14.64 46.52
C LEU A 454 5.19 13.62 47.67
N LYS A 455 4.24 13.57 48.61
CA LYS A 455 4.20 12.53 49.66
C LYS A 455 4.04 11.14 49.05
N LEU A 456 3.18 11.00 48.04
CA LEU A 456 2.98 9.74 47.33
C LEU A 456 4.28 9.31 46.63
N ILE A 457 4.93 10.19 45.87
CA ILE A 457 6.20 9.89 45.19
C ILE A 457 7.26 9.38 46.17
N THR A 458 7.43 10.06 47.31
CA THR A 458 8.35 9.63 48.38
C THR A 458 8.03 8.22 48.89
N LYS A 459 6.74 7.87 48.96
CA LYS A 459 6.30 6.54 49.35
C LYS A 459 6.54 5.50 48.26
N LEU A 460 6.33 5.84 47.00
CA LEU A 460 6.61 4.94 45.86
C LEU A 460 8.10 4.60 45.80
N GLU A 461 8.98 5.56 46.07
CA GLU A 461 10.43 5.35 46.17
C GLU A 461 10.80 4.35 47.27
N LYS A 462 10.10 4.35 48.41
CA LYS A 462 10.33 3.37 49.49
C LYS A 462 9.85 1.96 49.16
N LEU A 463 8.84 1.85 48.29
CA LEU A 463 8.28 0.56 47.84
C LEU A 463 9.10 -0.07 46.71
N ALA A 464 9.86 0.73 45.95
CA ALA A 464 10.71 0.26 44.87
C ALA A 464 12.06 -0.25 45.41
N LYS A 465 12.51 -1.40 44.91
CA LYS A 465 13.87 -1.93 45.13
C LYS A 465 14.84 -1.39 44.11
N LYS A 466 14.42 -1.31 42.83
CA LYS A 466 15.31 -0.96 41.72
C LYS A 466 14.89 0.33 41.04
N ARG A 467 13.60 0.53 40.78
CA ARG A 467 13.16 1.68 39.97
C ARG A 467 11.75 2.17 40.29
N VAL A 468 11.58 3.49 40.28
CA VAL A 468 10.27 4.13 40.20
C VAL A 468 10.07 4.71 38.81
N ILE A 469 8.90 4.49 38.22
CA ILE A 469 8.48 5.06 36.95
C ILE A 469 7.21 5.87 37.20
N LEU A 470 7.26 7.15 36.88
CA LEU A 470 6.13 8.08 36.95
C LEU A 470 5.76 8.49 35.53
N ALA A 471 4.48 8.54 35.22
CA ALA A 471 4.03 9.15 33.99
C ALA A 471 2.82 10.04 34.23
N THR A 472 2.82 11.23 33.65
CA THR A 472 1.80 12.26 33.89
C THR A 472 1.69 13.18 32.69
N ILE A 473 0.63 13.97 32.63
CA ILE A 473 0.52 15.04 31.64
C ILE A 473 1.56 16.16 31.89
N ASN A 474 2.14 16.68 30.80
CA ASN A 474 3.08 17.80 30.80
C ASN A 474 2.36 19.15 30.95
N GLY A 475 2.49 19.77 32.13
CA GLY A 475 1.81 20.98 32.55
C GLY A 475 0.51 20.66 33.29
N PHE A 476 -0.38 21.65 33.36
CA PHE A 476 -1.72 21.49 33.93
C PHE A 476 -2.76 21.42 32.81
N PHE A 477 -3.70 20.49 32.94
CA PHE A 477 -4.84 20.35 32.03
C PHE A 477 -6.10 20.13 32.83
N GLN A 478 -7.07 21.03 32.68
CA GLN A 478 -8.39 20.86 33.25
C GLN A 478 -9.28 20.18 32.19
N PHE A 479 -9.58 18.90 32.38
CA PHE A 479 -10.53 18.21 31.51
C PHE A 479 -11.95 18.72 31.79
N ASN A 480 -12.60 19.25 30.77
CA ASN A 480 -13.97 19.74 30.86
C ASN A 480 -14.93 18.57 30.61
N HIS A 481 -15.16 17.74 31.63
CA HIS A 481 -16.06 16.59 31.53
C HIS A 481 -17.23 16.71 32.50
N ARG A 482 -18.42 16.99 31.98
CA ARG A 482 -19.72 16.93 32.70
C ARG A 482 -20.07 15.52 33.24
N LYS A 483 -19.14 14.54 33.19
CA LYS A 483 -19.28 13.13 33.58
C LYS A 483 -18.06 12.57 34.34
N ALA A 484 -17.07 13.38 34.69
CA ALA A 484 -15.89 12.91 35.43
C ALA A 484 -16.28 12.50 36.85
N GLY A 485 -15.82 11.32 37.30
CA GLY A 485 -15.96 10.91 38.70
C GLY A 485 -15.12 11.81 39.62
N LYS A 486 -15.38 11.72 40.94
CA LYS A 486 -14.66 12.51 41.97
C LYS A 486 -13.13 12.39 41.85
N TYR A 487 -12.62 11.26 41.34
CA TYR A 487 -11.20 10.95 41.25
C TYR A 487 -10.56 11.25 39.87
N ASP A 488 -11.35 11.70 38.89
CA ASP A 488 -10.87 11.96 37.51
C ASP A 488 -10.48 13.43 37.28
N VAL A 489 -10.53 14.27 38.32
CA VAL A 489 -10.23 15.70 38.24
C VAL A 489 -8.74 15.93 38.43
N HIS A 490 -8.12 16.75 37.57
CA HIS A 490 -6.73 17.13 37.71
C HIS A 490 -6.59 18.25 38.73
N LEU A 491 -5.80 18.02 39.78
CA LEU A 491 -5.55 18.96 40.89
C LEU A 491 -4.12 19.53 40.87
N SER A 492 -3.22 18.98 40.05
CA SER A 492 -1.86 19.47 39.90
C SER A 492 -1.31 19.34 38.48
N GLY A 493 -0.36 20.20 38.15
CA GLY A 493 0.36 20.17 36.87
C GLY A 493 1.85 19.89 37.08
N TRP A 494 2.48 19.24 36.11
CA TRP A 494 3.85 18.74 36.25
C TRP A 494 4.73 19.12 35.07
N LYS A 495 5.91 19.66 35.33
CA LYS A 495 6.91 20.01 34.31
C LYS A 495 8.15 19.13 34.44
N PRO A 496 8.99 19.00 33.40
CA PRO A 496 10.24 18.25 33.49
C PRO A 496 11.12 18.66 34.68
N ALA A 497 11.21 19.97 34.97
CA ALA A 497 11.97 20.52 36.08
C ALA A 497 11.52 20.01 37.46
N ASP A 498 10.24 19.70 37.64
CA ASP A 498 9.71 19.18 38.90
C ASP A 498 10.33 17.80 39.21
N PHE A 499 10.50 16.97 38.19
CA PHE A 499 11.08 15.63 38.33
C PHE A 499 12.60 15.65 38.38
N GLN A 500 13.22 16.48 37.54
CA GLN A 500 14.68 16.64 37.50
C GLN A 500 15.23 17.14 38.83
N SER A 501 14.53 18.05 39.52
CA SER A 501 14.92 18.53 40.86
C SER A 501 14.86 17.42 41.93
N MET A 502 14.05 16.38 41.71
CA MET A 502 13.97 15.18 42.55
C MET A 502 14.95 14.06 42.12
N GLY A 503 15.80 14.31 41.11
CA GLY A 503 16.77 13.34 40.61
C GLY A 503 16.21 12.30 39.64
N TYR A 504 15.06 12.57 39.02
CA TYR A 504 14.51 11.70 37.96
C TYR A 504 15.08 12.07 36.59
N SER A 505 15.32 11.05 35.78
CA SER A 505 15.44 11.20 34.33
C SER A 505 14.05 11.40 33.74
N VAL A 506 13.91 12.26 32.72
CA VAL A 506 12.61 12.62 32.13
C VAL A 506 12.68 12.64 30.62
N GLN A 507 11.68 12.03 29.98
CA GLN A 507 11.44 12.15 28.54
C GLN A 507 10.01 12.57 28.23
N GLY A 508 9.84 13.33 27.14
CA GLY A 508 8.52 13.64 26.59
C GLY A 508 7.93 12.50 25.76
N HIS A 509 6.61 12.37 25.77
CA HIS A 509 5.88 11.40 24.94
C HIS A 509 4.56 11.97 24.42
N GLY A 510 4.16 11.55 23.22
CA GLY A 510 2.90 11.94 22.58
C GLY A 510 2.91 13.38 22.06
N PHE A 511 2.59 13.58 20.78
CA PHE A 511 2.63 14.93 20.21
C PHE A 511 1.46 15.78 20.71
N ARG A 512 1.76 16.87 21.43
CA ARG A 512 0.77 17.71 22.14
C ARG A 512 -0.33 18.25 21.22
N LEU A 513 0.02 18.64 19.99
CA LEU A 513 -0.94 19.13 18.99
C LEU A 513 -2.01 18.10 18.61
N ILE A 514 -1.73 16.82 18.80
CA ILE A 514 -2.65 15.74 18.46
C ILE A 514 -3.63 15.48 19.60
N TYR A 515 -3.14 15.38 20.84
CA TYR A 515 -3.94 14.90 21.95
C TYR A 515 -4.51 15.96 22.88
N LYS A 516 -4.01 17.20 22.82
CA LYS A 516 -4.55 18.26 23.66
C LYS A 516 -6.03 18.47 23.30
N PRO A 517 -6.93 18.52 24.30
CA PRO A 517 -8.34 18.78 24.07
C PRO A 517 -8.56 20.03 23.21
N GLY A 518 -9.49 19.94 22.26
CA GLY A 518 -9.82 21.02 21.32
C GLY A 518 -8.85 21.19 20.14
N LEU A 519 -7.88 20.28 19.95
CA LEU A 519 -6.97 20.30 18.80
C LEU A 519 -7.24 19.13 17.83
N LEU A 520 -6.21 18.65 17.13
CA LEU A 520 -6.34 17.83 15.92
C LEU A 520 -7.21 16.59 16.12
N LYS A 521 -7.07 15.83 17.21
CA LYS A 521 -7.89 14.63 17.44
C LYS A 521 -9.38 14.92 17.68
N ASP A 522 -9.71 16.08 18.24
CA ASP A 522 -11.09 16.45 18.56
C ASP A 522 -11.79 17.16 17.39
N ILE A 523 -11.05 17.95 16.61
CA ILE A 523 -11.58 18.70 15.45
C ILE A 523 -11.53 17.90 14.15
N SER A 524 -10.67 16.88 14.06
CA SER A 524 -10.59 16.04 12.88
C SER A 524 -11.72 15.01 12.85
N PRO A 525 -12.19 14.62 11.65
CA PRO A 525 -13.06 13.47 11.52
C PRO A 525 -12.47 12.24 12.24
N LYS A 526 -13.27 11.57 13.09
CA LYS A 526 -12.81 10.45 13.94
C LYS A 526 -12.08 9.34 13.18
N PHE A 527 -12.38 9.15 11.89
CA PHE A 527 -11.70 8.16 11.05
C PHE A 527 -10.22 8.48 10.78
N LEU A 528 -9.76 9.73 11.00
CA LEU A 528 -8.35 10.12 10.86
C LEU A 528 -7.52 9.85 12.11
N ASN A 529 -8.14 9.51 13.24
CA ASN A 529 -7.45 9.29 14.50
C ASN A 529 -6.27 8.32 14.39
N PRO A 530 -6.34 7.16 13.71
CA PRO A 530 -5.20 6.25 13.61
C PRO A 530 -4.02 6.81 12.81
N ALA A 531 -4.27 7.65 11.81
CA ALA A 531 -3.21 8.38 11.12
C ALA A 531 -2.54 9.40 12.05
N LEU A 532 -3.32 10.13 12.85
CA LEU A 532 -2.79 11.03 13.87
C LEU A 532 -2.00 10.27 14.95
N PHE A 533 -2.45 9.10 15.39
CA PHE A 533 -1.68 8.23 16.28
C PHE A 533 -0.33 7.84 15.68
N LEU A 534 -0.29 7.48 14.39
CA LEU A 534 0.95 7.17 13.70
C LEU A 534 1.89 8.39 13.66
N VAL A 535 1.39 9.59 13.32
CA VAL A 535 2.18 10.84 13.37
C VAL A 535 2.73 11.08 14.77
N SER A 536 1.92 10.85 15.82
CA SER A 536 2.40 10.93 17.19
C SER A 536 3.53 9.93 17.48
N TYR A 537 3.43 8.69 17.03
CA TYR A 537 4.48 7.70 17.28
C TYR A 537 5.76 8.04 16.51
N LEU A 538 5.63 8.48 15.25
CA LEU A 538 6.78 8.88 14.42
C LEU A 538 7.48 10.15 14.94
N SER A 539 6.75 11.04 15.61
CA SER A 539 7.31 12.24 16.25
C SER A 539 7.89 11.97 17.65
N THR A 540 7.76 10.75 18.17
CA THR A 540 8.23 10.41 19.53
C THR A 540 9.72 10.74 19.74
N PRO A 541 10.66 10.37 18.84
CA PRO A 541 12.08 10.74 19.00
C PRO A 541 12.32 12.24 19.16
N PHE A 542 11.54 13.08 18.46
CA PHE A 542 11.63 14.53 18.56
C PHE A 542 11.06 15.05 19.89
N VAL A 543 9.85 14.61 20.28
CA VAL A 543 9.21 15.09 21.52
C VAL A 543 9.89 14.60 22.80
N ARG A 544 10.69 13.52 22.72
CA ARG A 544 11.49 13.02 23.86
C ARG A 544 12.39 14.10 24.46
N VAL A 545 13.03 14.88 23.58
CA VAL A 545 13.98 15.94 23.96
C VAL A 545 13.35 17.33 23.89
N PHE A 546 12.32 17.53 23.07
CA PHE A 546 11.61 18.80 22.95
C PHE A 546 10.30 18.79 23.76
N TYR A 547 10.44 18.95 25.08
CA TYR A 547 9.32 18.87 26.03
C TYR A 547 8.11 19.77 25.71
N PRO A 548 8.22 21.01 25.19
CA PRO A 548 7.05 21.82 24.87
C PRO A 548 6.07 21.16 23.89
N ALA A 549 6.58 20.28 23.03
CA ALA A 549 5.77 19.50 22.09
C ALA A 549 5.22 18.18 22.66
N ALA A 550 5.62 17.79 23.88
CA ALA A 550 5.16 16.57 24.53
C ALA A 550 3.83 16.77 25.27
N LEU A 551 2.92 15.80 25.13
CA LEU A 551 1.69 15.70 25.90
C LEU A 551 1.97 15.12 27.29
N LEU A 552 2.70 14.01 27.33
CA LEU A 552 3.02 13.25 28.54
C LEU A 552 4.50 13.40 28.88
N LEU A 553 4.81 13.26 30.15
CA LEU A 553 6.15 13.06 30.67
C LEU A 553 6.24 11.62 31.18
N ILE A 554 7.32 10.92 30.82
CA ILE A 554 7.73 9.67 31.46
C ILE A 554 8.99 9.99 32.23
N ALA A 555 8.91 9.92 33.56
CA ALA A 555 10.02 10.15 34.47
C ALA A 555 10.40 8.84 35.18
N TRP A 556 11.68 8.56 35.35
CA TRP A 556 12.12 7.39 36.12
C TRP A 556 13.35 7.71 36.95
N ARG A 557 13.49 6.96 38.04
CA ARG A 557 14.63 7.05 38.95
C ARG A 557 15.03 5.66 39.41
N ASP A 558 16.33 5.37 39.29
CA ASP A 558 16.93 4.18 39.87
C ASP A 558 17.10 4.36 41.37
N ILE A 559 16.61 3.38 42.14
CA ILE A 559 16.77 3.32 43.58
C ILE A 559 18.05 2.54 43.84
N ASN A 560 19.11 3.28 44.16
CA ASN A 560 20.33 2.64 44.67
C ASN A 560 20.04 2.24 46.12
N GLU A 561 20.18 0.95 46.43
CA GLU A 561 20.32 0.52 47.82
C GLU A 561 21.58 1.21 48.37
N LYS A 562 21.40 2.33 49.06
CA LYS A 562 22.40 2.71 50.05
C LYS A 562 22.33 1.60 51.11
N THR A 563 23.35 0.75 51.06
CA THR A 563 23.78 -0.28 52.02
C THR A 563 23.21 -0.11 53.42
#